data_AF-A0A1J5Q1N6-F1
#
_entry.id   AF-A0A1J5Q1N6-F1
#
_cell.length_a   1.000
_cell.length_b   1.000
_cell.length_c   1.000
_cell.angle_alpha   90.00
_cell.angle_beta   90.00
_cell.angle_gamma   90.00
#
_symmetry.space_group_name_H-M   'P 1'
#
loop_
_entity.id
_entity.type
_entity.pdbx_description
1 polymer ?
#
loop_
_entity_poly.entity_id
_entity_poly.type
_entity_poly.pdbx_seq_one_letter_code
_entity_poly.pdbx_strand_id
1 'polypeptide(L)'
;MLIEQISSRPTCDINGIFGGYTGEGSKTVIPAEASAKVSFRLVEGQDPDKIRKAFRDYVTARLPGDCRAEFTDHSSAPAIALDWNMKPLAAARRALTDEWGKEAVLIGSGASIPIVADFKRTLGLEALLVGF
;
A
#
# COMPACT_ATOMS: atom_id res chain seq x y z
N MET A 1 0.60 -4.26 -18.10
CA MET A 1 -0.06 -5.60 -18.05
C MET A 1 -0.63 -5.85 -16.65
N LEU A 2 -1.57 -6.79 -16.47
CA LEU A 2 -2.20 -7.08 -15.15
C LEU A 2 -1.16 -7.32 -14.04
N ILE A 3 -0.09 -8.05 -14.34
CA ILE A 3 0.94 -8.37 -13.35
C ILE A 3 1.67 -7.14 -12.82
N GLU A 4 1.87 -6.12 -13.66
CA GLU A 4 2.46 -4.84 -13.23
C GLU A 4 1.50 -4.08 -12.31
N GLN A 5 0.19 -4.13 -12.58
CA GLN A 5 -0.82 -3.46 -11.75
C GLN A 5 -0.88 -4.07 -10.34
N ILE A 6 -0.66 -5.38 -10.23
CA ILE A 6 -0.70 -6.10 -8.95
C ILE A 6 0.60 -5.93 -8.16
N SER A 7 1.75 -5.80 -8.82
CA SER A 7 3.06 -5.91 -8.16
C SER A 7 3.91 -4.63 -8.17
N SER A 8 3.72 -3.74 -9.16
CA SER A 8 4.74 -2.73 -9.50
C SER A 8 4.18 -1.35 -9.84
N ARG A 9 2.86 -1.14 -9.77
CA ARG A 9 2.22 0.17 -9.97
C ARG A 9 1.55 0.64 -8.67
N PRO A 10 1.57 1.94 -8.37
CA PRO A 10 0.92 2.46 -7.17
C PRO A 10 -0.60 2.42 -7.31
N THR A 11 -1.30 2.39 -6.18
CA THR A 11 -2.77 2.44 -6.12
C THR A 11 -3.26 3.54 -5.17
N CYS A 12 -4.51 3.93 -5.33
CA CYS A 12 -5.24 4.81 -4.43
C CYS A 12 -6.64 4.20 -4.25
N ASP A 13 -6.87 3.58 -3.09
CA ASP A 13 -8.04 2.75 -2.84
C ASP A 13 -8.95 3.40 -1.81
N ILE A 14 -10.25 3.47 -2.11
CA ILE A 14 -11.29 3.84 -1.15
C ILE A 14 -11.79 2.54 -0.51
N ASN A 15 -11.39 2.31 0.74
CA ASN A 15 -11.75 1.11 1.50
C ASN A 15 -13.16 1.19 2.09
N GLY A 16 -13.70 2.40 2.22
CA GLY A 16 -15.05 2.63 2.72
C GLY A 16 -15.40 4.11 2.72
N ILE A 17 -16.69 4.39 2.52
CA ILE A 17 -17.29 5.72 2.67
C ILE A 17 -18.53 5.53 3.54
N PHE A 18 -18.71 6.37 4.55
CA PHE A 18 -19.86 6.32 5.44
C PHE A 18 -20.28 7.71 5.88
N GLY A 19 -21.58 7.89 6.09
CA GLY A 19 -22.19 9.14 6.52
C GLY A 19 -23.71 9.01 6.55
N GLY A 20 -24.39 9.79 7.40
CA GLY A 20 -25.85 9.75 7.48
C GLY A 20 -26.43 8.41 7.90
N TYR A 21 -27.42 7.91 7.16
CA TYR A 21 -28.11 6.66 7.44
C TYR A 21 -27.48 5.50 6.65
N THR A 22 -26.94 4.50 7.34
CA THR A 22 -26.25 3.34 6.73
C THR A 22 -26.98 2.01 6.99
N GLY A 23 -28.22 2.05 7.48
CA GLY A 23 -29.04 0.87 7.76
C GLY A 23 -29.96 0.48 6.60
N GLU A 24 -30.66 -0.64 6.74
CA GLU A 24 -31.67 -1.08 5.77
C GLU A 24 -32.89 -0.16 5.76
N GLY A 25 -33.55 -0.02 4.61
CA GLY A 25 -34.72 0.85 4.46
C GLY A 25 -34.35 2.26 4.02
N SER A 26 -35.18 3.26 4.38
CA SER A 26 -35.00 4.64 3.90
C SER A 26 -35.11 5.67 5.01
N LYS A 27 -34.29 6.71 4.93
CA LYS A 27 -34.35 7.88 5.80
C LYS A 27 -34.05 9.12 4.97
N THR A 28 -34.98 10.07 4.92
CA THR A 28 -34.81 11.35 4.22
C THR A 28 -34.02 12.32 5.09
N VAL A 29 -32.71 12.09 5.20
CA VAL A 29 -31.80 12.88 6.02
C VAL A 29 -30.75 13.57 5.17
N ILE A 30 -30.39 14.80 5.52
CA ILE A 30 -29.20 15.48 5.04
C ILE A 30 -28.09 15.21 6.07
N PRO A 31 -27.08 14.38 5.76
CA PRO A 31 -26.00 14.12 6.70
C PRO A 31 -25.15 15.38 6.92
N ALA A 32 -24.91 15.71 8.19
CA ALA A 32 -23.99 16.80 8.54
C ALA A 32 -22.51 16.41 8.35
N GLU A 33 -22.21 15.11 8.37
CA GLU A 33 -20.85 14.58 8.31
C GLU A 33 -20.79 13.31 7.45
N ALA A 34 -19.65 13.14 6.79
CA ALA A 34 -19.27 11.93 6.07
C ALA A 34 -17.76 11.68 6.25
N SER A 35 -17.35 10.43 6.10
CA SER A 35 -15.99 9.97 6.26
C SER A 35 -15.63 8.99 5.15
N ALA A 36 -14.36 8.97 4.78
CA ALA A 36 -13.81 7.99 3.85
C ALA A 36 -12.49 7.43 4.38
N LYS A 37 -12.28 6.12 4.23
CA LYS A 37 -11.02 5.45 4.55
C LYS A 37 -10.24 5.19 3.27
N VAL A 38 -9.16 5.92 3.06
CA VAL A 38 -8.35 5.84 1.84
C VAL A 38 -6.97 5.25 2.17
N SER A 39 -6.47 4.38 1.31
CA SER A 39 -5.12 3.81 1.41
C SER A 39 -4.39 3.88 0.08
N PHE A 40 -3.07 3.89 0.14
CA PHE A 40 -2.21 3.90 -1.03
C PHE A 40 -1.27 2.71 -0.98
N ARG A 41 -1.12 1.99 -2.09
CA ARG A 41 0.05 1.14 -2.32
C ARG A 41 1.12 1.98 -2.98
N LEU A 42 2.27 2.06 -2.35
CA LEU A 42 3.42 2.79 -2.85
C LEU A 42 4.35 1.84 -3.61
N VAL A 43 5.14 2.40 -4.51
CA VAL A 43 6.21 1.70 -5.23
C VAL A 43 7.55 2.36 -4.94
N GLU A 44 8.65 1.69 -5.31
CA GLU A 44 10.01 2.17 -5.05
C GLU A 44 10.21 3.61 -5.55
N GLY A 45 10.95 4.40 -4.76
CA GLY A 45 11.24 5.80 -5.05
C GLY A 45 10.15 6.79 -4.61
N GLN A 46 8.98 6.32 -4.17
CA GLN A 46 7.95 7.19 -3.61
C GLN A 46 8.20 7.49 -2.13
N ASP A 47 8.02 8.77 -1.78
CA ASP A 47 8.06 9.27 -0.42
C ASP A 47 6.63 9.27 0.17
N PRO A 48 6.35 8.44 1.20
CA PRO A 48 5.01 8.35 1.80
C PRO A 48 4.45 9.68 2.29
N ASP A 49 5.31 10.57 2.81
CA ASP A 49 4.87 11.84 3.39
C ASP A 49 4.53 12.86 2.31
N LYS A 50 5.28 12.86 1.21
CA LYS A 50 4.94 13.67 0.01
C LYS A 50 3.64 13.22 -0.61
N ILE A 51 3.40 11.91 -0.74
CA ILE A 51 2.14 11.38 -1.30
C ILE A 51 0.96 11.74 -0.39
N ARG A 52 1.12 11.57 0.93
CA ARG A 52 0.11 11.96 1.92
C ARG A 52 -0.23 13.44 1.82
N LYS A 53 0.79 14.30 1.77
CA LYS A 53 0.58 15.75 1.60
C LYS A 53 -0.15 16.06 0.30
N ALA A 54 0.28 15.49 -0.83
CA ALA A 54 -0.33 15.72 -2.13
C ALA A 54 -1.82 15.31 -2.14
N PHE A 55 -2.17 14.19 -1.51
CA PHE A 55 -3.57 13.77 -1.37
C PHE A 55 -4.38 14.76 -0.52
N ARG A 56 -3.84 15.21 0.61
CA ARG A 56 -4.53 16.19 1.47
C ARG A 56 -4.74 17.51 0.75
N ASP A 57 -3.72 18.04 0.08
CA ASP A 57 -3.81 19.25 -0.72
C ASP A 57 -4.87 19.10 -1.83
N TYR A 58 -4.90 17.93 -2.50
CA TYR A 58 -5.90 17.62 -3.53
C TYR A 58 -7.33 17.66 -2.99
N VAL A 59 -7.57 17.07 -1.82
CA VAL A 59 -8.89 17.07 -1.16
C VAL A 59 -9.27 18.47 -0.72
N THR A 60 -8.38 19.17 0.00
CA THR A 60 -8.63 20.51 0.53
C THR A 60 -8.94 21.51 -0.58
N ALA A 61 -8.25 21.45 -1.72
CA ALA A 61 -8.50 22.33 -2.87
C ALA A 61 -9.88 22.14 -3.52
N ARG A 62 -10.62 21.08 -3.18
CA ARG A 62 -11.94 20.73 -3.73
C ARG A 62 -13.05 20.83 -2.69
N LEU A 63 -12.76 21.25 -1.47
CA LEU A 63 -13.78 21.44 -0.45
C LEU A 63 -14.68 22.63 -0.81
N PRO A 64 -16.01 22.47 -0.76
CA PRO A 64 -16.93 23.60 -0.76
C PRO A 64 -16.62 24.57 0.39
N GLY A 65 -16.94 25.85 0.21
CA GLY A 65 -16.60 26.90 1.19
C GLY A 65 -17.31 26.77 2.54
N ASP A 66 -18.38 25.98 2.61
CA ASP A 66 -19.15 25.66 3.81
C ASP A 66 -18.78 24.30 4.43
N CYS A 67 -17.76 23.62 3.88
CA CYS A 67 -17.31 22.31 4.33
C CYS A 67 -15.90 22.37 4.94
N ARG A 68 -15.60 21.42 5.84
CA ARG A 68 -14.26 21.19 6.41
C ARG A 68 -13.90 19.72 6.30
N ALA A 69 -12.62 19.42 6.06
CA ALA A 69 -12.08 18.07 6.18
C ALA A 69 -11.09 17.98 7.34
N GLU A 70 -11.11 16.86 8.03
CA GLU A 70 -10.11 16.46 9.01
C GLU A 70 -9.43 15.18 8.53
N PHE A 71 -8.13 15.07 8.76
CA PHE A 71 -7.34 13.93 8.30
C PHE A 71 -6.73 13.21 9.49
N THR A 72 -7.10 11.94 9.68
CA THR A 72 -6.51 11.08 10.70
C THR A 72 -5.37 10.26 10.12
N ASP A 73 -4.24 10.24 10.82
CA ASP A 73 -3.07 9.49 10.41
C ASP A 73 -3.16 8.00 10.77
N HIS A 74 -2.72 7.17 9.83
CA HIS A 74 -2.44 5.75 10.03
C HIS A 74 -1.01 5.43 9.56
N SER A 75 -0.69 4.13 9.50
CA SER A 75 0.61 3.61 9.09
C SER A 75 1.17 4.31 7.84
N SER A 76 2.48 4.52 7.86
CA SER A 76 3.27 5.09 6.77
C SER A 76 4.50 4.22 6.63
N ALA A 77 4.73 3.65 5.45
CA ALA A 77 5.95 2.91 5.17
C ALA A 77 6.32 3.09 3.70
N PRO A 78 7.61 3.27 3.37
CA PRO A 78 8.05 3.26 1.98
C PRO A 78 7.90 1.85 1.41
N ALA A 79 7.80 1.78 0.08
CA ALA A 79 7.93 0.52 -0.63
C ALA A 79 9.38 0.03 -0.59
N ILE A 80 9.56 -1.27 -0.80
CA ILE A 80 10.86 -1.93 -0.81
C ILE A 80 11.00 -2.66 -2.13
N ALA A 81 12.16 -2.53 -2.76
CA ALA A 81 12.59 -3.40 -3.84
C ALA A 81 13.92 -4.04 -3.47
N LEU A 82 14.08 -5.30 -3.86
CA LEU A 82 15.31 -6.05 -3.73
C LEU A 82 15.98 -6.12 -5.10
N ASP A 83 17.32 -6.12 -5.11
CA ASP A 83 18.08 -6.36 -6.33
C ASP A 83 17.87 -7.81 -6.81
N TRP A 84 17.40 -7.97 -8.04
CA TRP A 84 17.20 -9.26 -8.69
C TRP A 84 18.48 -10.10 -8.82
N ASN A 85 19.65 -9.46 -8.72
CA ASN A 85 20.95 -10.11 -8.84
C ASN A 85 21.56 -10.49 -7.48
N MET A 86 20.87 -10.26 -6.36
CA MET A 86 21.42 -10.60 -5.05
C MET A 86 21.63 -12.12 -4.91
N LYS A 87 22.82 -12.52 -4.45
CA LYS A 87 23.17 -13.94 -4.28
C LYS A 87 22.16 -14.73 -3.43
N PRO A 88 21.62 -14.19 -2.31
CA PRO A 88 20.64 -14.94 -1.51
C PRO A 88 19.32 -15.21 -2.25
N LEU A 89 18.90 -14.32 -3.17
CA LEU A 89 17.69 -14.51 -3.98
C LEU A 89 17.87 -15.69 -4.95
N ALA A 90 19.02 -15.74 -5.65
CA ALA A 90 19.35 -16.85 -6.53
C ALA A 90 19.46 -18.18 -5.77
N ALA A 91 20.06 -18.17 -4.58
CA ALA A 91 20.18 -19.35 -3.72
C ALA A 91 18.81 -19.85 -3.25
N ALA A 92 17.94 -18.96 -2.77
CA ALA A 92 16.59 -19.30 -2.35
C ALA A 92 15.76 -19.87 -3.51
N ARG A 93 15.79 -19.23 -4.69
CA ARG A 93 15.09 -19.73 -5.88
C ARG A 93 15.49 -21.16 -6.22
N ARG A 94 16.79 -21.46 -6.18
CA ARG A 94 17.30 -22.81 -6.45
C ARG A 94 16.82 -23.81 -5.40
N ALA A 95 16.99 -23.50 -4.11
CA ALA A 95 16.57 -24.39 -3.03
C ALA A 95 15.07 -24.71 -3.08
N LEU A 96 14.23 -23.71 -3.34
CA LEU A 96 12.78 -23.90 -3.50
C LEU A 96 12.43 -24.66 -4.80
N THR A 97 13.21 -24.51 -5.87
CA THR A 97 12.98 -25.30 -7.10
C THR A 97 13.30 -26.77 -6.88
N ASP A 98 14.42 -27.05 -6.20
CA ASP A 98 14.90 -28.40 -5.94
C ASP A 98 13.94 -29.14 -4.98
N GLU A 99 13.44 -28.48 -3.94
CA GLU A 99 12.54 -29.07 -2.94
C GLU A 99 11.14 -29.38 -3.48
N TRP A 100 10.56 -28.49 -4.29
CA TRP A 100 9.17 -28.66 -4.79
C TRP A 100 9.08 -29.27 -6.20
N GLY A 101 10.22 -29.53 -6.87
CA GLY A 101 10.27 -30.11 -8.21
C GLY A 101 9.62 -29.24 -9.30
N LYS A 102 9.43 -27.94 -9.03
CA LYS A 102 8.84 -26.95 -9.95
C LYS A 102 9.59 -25.64 -9.82
N GLU A 103 9.77 -24.93 -10.94
CA GLU A 103 10.48 -23.66 -10.96
C GLU A 103 9.86 -22.64 -9.98
N ALA A 104 10.67 -22.19 -9.03
CA ALA A 104 10.29 -21.14 -8.09
C ALA A 104 10.27 -19.78 -8.80
N VAL A 105 9.11 -19.13 -8.76
CA VAL A 105 8.92 -17.82 -9.39
C VAL A 105 9.43 -16.71 -8.49
N LEU A 106 9.99 -15.68 -9.10
CA LEU A 106 10.37 -14.46 -8.42
C LEU A 106 9.31 -13.40 -8.72
N ILE A 107 8.68 -12.86 -7.68
CA ILE A 107 7.53 -11.95 -7.82
C ILE A 107 7.67 -10.73 -6.91
N GLY A 108 7.12 -9.60 -7.37
CA GLY A 108 6.75 -8.51 -6.47
C GLY A 108 5.38 -8.78 -5.83
N SER A 109 5.06 -8.04 -4.77
CA SER A 109 3.77 -8.14 -4.07
C SER A 109 3.24 -6.76 -3.72
N GLY A 110 1.95 -6.52 -3.95
CA GLY A 110 1.25 -5.30 -3.53
C GLY A 110 0.91 -5.28 -2.03
N ALA A 111 1.29 -6.30 -1.26
CA ALA A 111 1.11 -6.31 0.19
C ALA A 111 2.12 -5.39 0.92
N SER A 112 2.00 -5.28 2.24
CA SER A 112 2.94 -4.48 3.03
C SER A 112 3.30 -5.20 4.32
N ILE A 113 4.61 -5.29 4.58
CA ILE A 113 5.19 -5.84 5.81
C ILE A 113 6.20 -4.80 6.29
N PRO A 114 5.79 -3.77 7.06
CA PRO A 114 6.61 -2.60 7.36
C PRO A 114 7.97 -2.91 7.99
N ILE A 115 8.04 -3.95 8.82
CA ILE A 115 9.28 -4.39 9.50
C ILE A 115 10.41 -4.75 8.51
N VAL A 116 10.09 -5.12 7.26
CA VAL A 116 11.10 -5.40 6.21
C VAL A 116 11.90 -4.14 5.88
N ALA A 117 11.25 -2.97 5.82
CA ALA A 117 11.95 -1.70 5.57
C ALA A 117 12.79 -1.30 6.78
N ASP A 118 12.32 -1.63 7.97
CA ASP A 118 13.01 -1.35 9.22
C ASP A 118 14.31 -2.16 9.35
N PHE A 119 14.36 -3.41 8.87
CA PHE A 119 15.61 -4.19 8.83
C PHE A 119 16.69 -3.51 8.00
N LYS A 120 16.33 -3.03 6.79
CA LYS A 120 17.27 -2.30 5.93
C LYS A 120 17.70 -0.98 6.56
N ARG A 121 16.76 -0.21 7.11
CA ARG A 121 17.05 1.10 7.72
C ARG A 121 17.88 0.99 9.01
N THR A 122 17.60 -0.01 9.84
CA THR A 122 18.17 -0.11 11.20
C THR A 122 19.43 -0.98 11.21
N LEU A 123 19.44 -2.08 10.46
CA LEU A 123 20.55 -3.04 10.46
C LEU A 123 21.39 -2.99 9.18
N GLY A 124 20.96 -2.28 8.14
CA GLY A 124 21.63 -2.29 6.84
C GLY A 124 21.50 -3.63 6.09
N LEU A 125 20.54 -4.47 6.47
CA LEU A 125 20.35 -5.80 5.92
C LEU A 125 19.16 -5.85 4.96
N GLU A 126 19.36 -6.49 3.81
CA GLU A 126 18.26 -6.86 2.91
C GLU A 126 17.47 -8.03 3.50
N ALA A 127 16.14 -7.95 3.45
CA ALA A 127 15.25 -8.99 3.94
C ALA A 127 14.54 -9.66 2.76
N LEU A 128 14.96 -10.90 2.46
CA LEU A 128 14.33 -11.72 1.43
C LEU A 128 13.05 -12.35 1.98
N LEU A 129 11.93 -12.14 1.29
CA LEU A 129 10.65 -12.76 1.61
C LEU A 129 10.52 -14.08 0.86
N VAL A 130 10.27 -15.17 1.60
CA VAL A 130 10.07 -16.51 1.06
C VAL A 130 8.69 -16.99 1.50
N GLY A 131 7.90 -17.49 0.54
CA GLY A 131 6.56 -18.04 0.76
C GLY A 131 6.37 -19.35 0.01
N PHE A 132 5.24 -20.02 0.26
CA PHE A 132 4.82 -21.28 -0.35
C PHE A 132 3.52 -21.10 -1.16
#